data_AF-A0A1M7S0C2-F1
#
_entry.id   AF-A0A1M7S0C2-F1
#
_cell.length_a   1.000
_cell.length_b   1.000
_cell.length_c   1.000
_cell.angle_alpha   90.00
_cell.angle_beta   90.00
_cell.angle_gamma   90.00
#
_symmetry.space_group_name_H-M   'P 1'
#
loop_
_entity.id
_entity.type
_entity.pdbx_description
1 polymer ?
#
loop_
_entity_poly.entity_id
_entity_poly.type
_entity_poly.pdbx_seq_one_letter_code
_entity_poly.pdbx_strand_id
1 'polypeptide(L)' 'MEGLLYIVMAALVVIPMFKLLPGYGINPLWALICAIPLGLIVLLWVMAARADRRAS' A
#
# COMPACT_ATOMS: atom_id res chain seq x y z
N MET A 1 -20.56 0.37 15.44
CA MET A 1 -19.21 0.60 15.99
C MET A 1 -18.13 -0.09 15.15
N GLU A 2 -18.42 -1.25 14.57
CA GLU A 2 -17.46 -2.08 13.82
C GLU A 2 -16.96 -1.44 12.51
N GLY A 3 -17.85 -0.80 11.73
CA GLY A 3 -17.45 -0.13 10.48
C GLY A 3 -16.52 1.07 10.66
N LEU A 4 -16.66 1.82 11.76
CA LEU A 4 -15.77 2.94 12.06
C LEU A 4 -14.36 2.46 12.38
N LEU A 5 -14.24 1.38 13.17
CA LEU A 5 -12.95 0.76 13.47
C LEU A 5 -12.28 0.22 12.20
N TYR A 6 -13.04 -0.41 11.29
CA TYR A 6 -12.52 -0.86 10.00
C TYR A 6 -11.93 0.30 9.18
N ILE A 7 -12.66 1.42 9.08
CA ILE A 7 -12.20 2.60 8.33
C ILE A 7 -10.91 3.18 8.94
N VAL A 8 -10.84 3.27 10.28
CA VAL A 8 -9.64 3.75 10.97
C VAL A 8 -8.45 2.82 10.71
N MET A 9 -8.65 1.50 10.79
CA MET A 9 -7.57 0.54 10.50
C MET A 9 -7.14 0.60 9.04
N ALA A 10 -8.08 0.71 8.09
CA ALA A 10 -7.76 0.87 6.68
C ALA A 10 -6.96 2.16 6.43
N ALA A 11 -7.36 3.27 7.06
CA ALA A 11 -6.64 4.54 6.95
C ALA A 11 -5.19 4.46 7.48
N LEU A 12 -4.98 3.76 8.60
CA LEU A 12 -3.63 3.52 9.16
C LEU A 12 -2.71 2.76 8.21
N VAL A 13 -3.25 2.00 7.25
CA VAL A 13 -2.47 1.28 6.22
C VAL A 13 -2.35 2.08 4.94
N VAL A 14 -3.45 2.69 4.48
CA VAL A 14 -3.50 3.44 3.21
C VAL A 14 -2.64 4.70 3.27
N ILE A 15 -2.70 5.46 4.37
CA ILE A 15 -1.94 6.71 4.54
C ILE A 15 -0.41 6.51 4.41
N PRO A 16 0.23 5.56 5.11
CA PRO A 16 1.65 5.33 4.92
C PRO A 16 1.98 4.83 3.51
N MET A 17 1.11 4.02 2.88
CA MET A 17 1.33 3.58 1.50
C MET A 17 1.31 4.72 0.49
N PHE A 18 0.45 5.72 0.68
CA PHE A 18 0.45 6.93 -0.16
C PHE A 18 1.83 7.62 -0.18
N LYS A 19 2.57 7.59 0.93
CA LYS A 19 3.92 8.17 1.04
C LYS A 19 5.00 7.21 0.56
N LEU A 20 4.79 5.90 0.70
CA LEU A 20 5.78 4.88 0.35
C LEU A 20 5.86 4.67 -1.17
N LEU A 21 4.71 4.59 -1.86
CA LEU A 21 4.63 4.23 -3.28
C LEU A 21 5.42 5.13 -4.24
N PRO A 22 5.44 6.46 -4.08
CA PRO A 22 6.25 7.34 -4.92
C PRO A 22 7.74 6.99 -4.89
N GLY A 23 8.25 6.47 -3.76
CA GLY A 23 9.64 6.04 -3.61
C GLY A 23 10.01 4.84 -4.49
N TYR A 24 9.02 4.07 -4.95
CA TYR A 24 9.17 2.90 -5.84
C TYR A 24 8.75 3.22 -7.29
N GLY A 25 8.46 4.49 -7.61
CA GLY A 25 7.96 4.90 -8.92
C GLY A 25 6.56 4.35 -9.23
N ILE A 26 5.74 4.12 -8.19
CA ILE A 26 4.35 3.68 -8.31
C ILE A 26 3.44 4.90 -8.04
N ASN A 27 2.36 5.05 -8.82
CA ASN A 27 1.43 6.15 -8.62
C ASN A 27 0.77 6.05 -7.23
N PRO A 28 0.81 7.11 -6.40
CA PRO A 28 0.32 7.08 -5.02
C PRO A 28 -1.16 6.72 -4.88
N LEU A 29 -1.99 6.98 -5.89
CA LEU A 29 -3.42 6.61 -5.90
C LEU A 29 -3.65 5.10 -5.74
N TRP A 30 -2.67 4.27 -6.10
CA TRP A 30 -2.74 2.81 -5.91
C TRP A 30 -2.78 2.39 -4.45
N ALA A 31 -2.42 3.27 -3.50
CA ALA A 31 -2.54 2.99 -2.07
C ALA A 31 -4.00 2.69 -1.64
N LEU A 32 -5.02 3.20 -2.35
CA LEU A 32 -6.42 2.94 -2.05
C LEU A 32 -6.79 1.45 -2.12
N ILE A 33 -6.11 0.68 -2.97
CA ILE A 33 -6.31 -0.78 -3.09
C ILE A 33 -5.90 -1.51 -1.80
N CYS A 34 -5.04 -0.91 -0.97
CA CYS A 34 -4.66 -1.47 0.33
C CYS A 34 -5.78 -1.44 1.38
N ALA A 35 -6.92 -0.79 1.09
CA ALA A 35 -8.12 -0.90 1.92
C ALA A 35 -8.70 -2.34 1.92
N ILE A 36 -8.29 -3.17 0.96
CA ILE A 36 -8.59 -4.59 0.88
C ILE A 36 -7.31 -5.38 1.21
N PRO A 37 -7.35 -6.40 2.09
CA PRO A 37 -6.16 -7.15 2.50
C PRO A 37 -5.37 -7.76 1.32
N LEU A 38 -6.08 -8.28 0.31
CA LEU A 38 -5.44 -8.82 -0.90
C LEU A 38 -4.71 -7.74 -1.70
N GLY A 39 -5.29 -6.54 -1.76
CA GLY A 39 -4.69 -5.41 -2.45
C GLY A 39 -3.38 -4.96 -1.80
N LEU A 40 -3.32 -4.99 -0.46
CA LEU A 40 -2.09 -4.76 0.29
C LEU A 40 -0.99 -5.77 -0.08
N ILE A 41 -1.31 -7.07 -0.09
CA ILE A 41 -0.34 -8.13 -0.40
C ILE A 41 0.22 -7.96 -1.82
N VAL A 42 -0.65 -7.71 -2.80
CA VAL A 42 -0.23 -7.49 -4.20
C VAL A 42 0.69 -6.27 -4.30
N LEU A 43 0.34 -5.15 -3.65
CA LEU A 43 1.17 -3.94 -3.67
C LEU A 43 2.54 -4.16 -3.04
N LEU A 44 2.58 -4.87 -1.90
CA LEU A 44 3.84 -5.23 -1.22
C LEU A 44 4.71 -6.08 -2.15
N TRP A 45 4.13 -7.05 -2.86
CA TRP A 45 4.86 -7.88 -3.83
C TRP A 45 5.45 -7.05 -4.97
N VAL A 46 4.67 -6.11 -5.52
CA VAL A 46 5.14 -5.22 -6.59
C VAL A 46 6.28 -4.33 -6.09
N MET A 47 6.19 -3.80 -4.87
CA MET A 47 7.26 -3.00 -4.27
C MET A 47 8.53 -3.82 -4.02
N ALA A 48 8.40 -5.06 -3.51
CA ALA A 48 9.53 -5.97 -3.32
C ALA A 48 10.23 -6.29 -4.64
N ALA A 49 9.47 -6.67 -5.67
CA ALA A 49 10.03 -6.94 -7.01
C ALA A 49 10.73 -5.71 -7.63
N ARG A 50 10.29 -4.50 -7.30
CA ARG A 50 10.94 -3.25 -7.74
C ARG A 50 12.16 -2.90 -6.89
N ALA A 51 12.15 -3.19 -5.60
CA ALA A 51 13.31 -3.05 -4.72
C ALA A 51 14.46 -3.95 -5.18
N ASP A 52 14.19 -5.22 -5.47
CA ASP A 52 15.21 -6.18 -5.92
C ASP A 52 15.91 -5.70 -7.19
N ARG A 53 15.15 -5.16 -8.17
CA ARG A 53 15.71 -4.60 -9.42
C ARG A 53 16.60 -3.37 -9.22
N ARG A 54 16.50 -2.69 -8.07
CA ARG A 54 17.31 -1.51 -7.77
C ARG A 54 18.63 -1.88 -7.08
N ALA A 55 18.74 -3.11 -6.55
CA ALA A 55 19.93 -3.60 -5.87
C ALA A 55 20.93 -4.32 -6.80
N SER A 56 20.54 -4.60 -8.05
CA SER A 56 21.37 -5.19 -9.12
C SER A 56 21.92 -4.13 -10.07
#